data_AF-A0A7Z9CGH1-F1
#
_entry.id   AF-A0A7Z9CGH1-F1
#
_cell.length_a   1.000
_cell.length_b   1.000
_cell.length_c   1.000
_cell.angle_alpha   90.00
_cell.angle_beta   90.00
_cell.angle_gamma   90.00
#
_symmetry.space_group_name_H-M   'P 1'
#
loop_
_entity.id
_entity.type
_entity.pdbx_description
1 polymer ?
#
loop_
_entity_poly.entity_id
_entity_poly.type
_entity_poly.pdbx_seq_one_letter_code
_entity_poly.pdbx_strand_id
1 'polypeptide(L)'
;MSRLYKIWTHAFKVNFLFIIAYASLFSSVKAQQVIEKQDIHTFEKSQYEKVDFFADASPLTKEKCDGVIYISEGENFYKRILPIQGMVNVKWFGAKGNGDKNDKGTDDTEAVKKAIEVLSRIYKGYPLSGGNVYAGFTLYFPAGKYIVSETIKLPNGITLRGESVVSTIIHAKTPKILFTNIQGFGKNGIEQIASENVTVEHITLTQGGIELQQATGSLIKDVRIMNLSGKGTDTGIIIRLSVNLKIENVKIFGSSGVGIHYEDAAGTGPSTTTTLDRIWVAHCKTGMLVDGKTGGSHGIFSSKIYNSIFEYNDIGLEFKGNVENFSVRDSHFEQNRKNTILISGRAKIFFENNWTDKGGITIQSNTDKNSKIFLKEDGMPVDNLSSINNIFYQQK
;
A
#
# COMPACT_ATOMS: atom_id res chain seq x y z
N MET A 1 73.84 -32.41 26.36
CA MET A 1 72.51 -32.29 25.71
C MET A 1 71.43 -33.11 26.46
N SER A 2 71.03 -32.76 27.69
CA SER A 2 70.07 -33.64 28.41
C SER A 2 69.04 -32.97 29.35
N ARG A 3 69.02 -31.63 29.48
CA ARG A 3 67.99 -30.93 30.27
C ARG A 3 67.07 -30.01 29.44
N LEU A 4 67.61 -29.32 28.44
CA LEU A 4 66.84 -28.42 27.57
C LEU A 4 65.87 -29.16 26.62
N TYR A 5 66.22 -30.38 26.16
CA TYR A 5 65.38 -31.16 25.25
C TYR A 5 64.13 -31.75 25.93
N LYS A 6 64.23 -32.10 27.23
CA LYS A 6 63.08 -32.62 28.00
C LYS A 6 62.03 -31.55 28.30
N ILE A 7 62.45 -30.30 28.55
CA ILE A 7 61.54 -29.18 28.81
C ILE A 7 60.77 -28.79 27.53
N TRP A 8 61.44 -28.80 26.38
CA TRP A 8 60.81 -28.53 25.08
C TRP A 8 59.74 -29.57 24.69
N THR A 9 60.00 -30.86 24.92
CA THR A 9 59.04 -31.92 24.58
C THR A 9 57.79 -31.98 25.48
N HIS A 10 57.87 -31.52 26.74
CA HIS A 10 56.69 -31.41 27.62
C HIS A 10 55.85 -30.16 27.32
N ALA A 11 56.47 -29.01 27.06
CA ALA A 11 55.76 -27.78 26.72
C ALA A 11 54.99 -27.89 25.38
N PHE A 12 55.51 -28.68 24.43
CA PHE A 12 54.84 -28.91 23.15
C PHE A 12 53.65 -29.88 23.28
N LYS A 13 53.76 -30.93 24.10
CA LYS A 13 52.65 -31.87 24.33
C LYS A 13 51.49 -31.25 25.10
N VAL A 14 51.77 -30.39 26.08
CA VAL A 14 50.73 -29.70 26.86
C VAL A 14 49.99 -28.64 26.02
N ASN A 15 50.71 -27.91 25.14
CA ASN A 15 50.07 -26.97 24.22
C ASN A 15 49.28 -27.67 23.10
N PHE A 16 49.75 -28.81 22.59
CA PHE A 16 49.04 -29.54 21.54
C PHE A 16 47.72 -30.17 22.03
N LEU A 17 47.68 -30.66 23.27
CA LEU A 17 46.43 -31.13 23.90
C LEU A 17 45.45 -29.99 24.24
N PHE A 18 45.95 -28.81 24.63
CA PHE A 18 45.11 -27.62 24.83
C PHE A 18 44.52 -27.08 23.53
N ILE A 19 45.27 -27.12 22.42
CA ILE A 19 44.81 -26.67 21.11
C ILE A 19 43.75 -27.62 20.53
N ILE A 20 43.88 -28.94 20.74
CA ILE A 20 42.85 -29.92 20.32
C ILE A 20 41.59 -29.80 21.19
N ALA A 21 41.72 -29.52 22.49
CA ALA A 21 40.57 -29.29 23.38
C ALA A 21 39.87 -27.94 23.11
N TYR A 22 40.60 -26.90 22.69
CA TYR A 22 39.98 -25.64 22.24
C TYR A 22 39.36 -25.74 20.86
N ALA A 23 39.96 -26.51 19.95
CA ALA A 23 39.39 -26.76 18.61
C ALA A 23 38.09 -27.58 18.68
N SER A 24 37.95 -28.50 19.64
CA SER A 24 36.72 -29.27 19.85
C SER A 24 35.63 -28.54 20.63
N LEU A 25 35.96 -27.49 21.40
CA LEU A 25 34.96 -26.62 22.05
C LEU A 25 34.28 -25.64 21.08
N PHE A 26 34.88 -25.34 19.92
CA PHE A 26 34.32 -24.41 18.93
C PHE A 26 33.85 -25.06 17.62
N SER A 27 33.98 -26.38 17.48
CA SER A 27 33.56 -27.11 16.27
C SER A 27 32.27 -27.92 16.46
N SER A 28 31.28 -27.39 17.16
CA SER A 28 29.89 -27.86 17.01
C SER A 28 29.07 -26.82 16.27
N VAL A 29 29.46 -26.55 15.02
CA VAL A 29 28.46 -26.14 14.03
C VAL A 29 27.56 -27.37 13.88
N LYS A 30 26.50 -27.47 14.70
CA LYS A 30 25.43 -28.43 14.46
C LYS A 30 25.01 -28.17 13.02
N ALA A 31 25.22 -29.15 12.14
CA ALA A 31 24.78 -29.05 10.76
C ALA A 31 23.30 -28.69 10.80
N GLN A 32 22.95 -27.53 10.23
CA GLN A 32 21.59 -27.07 10.22
C GLN A 32 20.76 -28.09 9.44
N GLN A 33 19.86 -28.79 10.13
CA GLN A 33 19.09 -29.86 9.53
C GLN A 33 18.06 -29.25 8.58
N VAL A 34 18.31 -29.37 7.28
CA VAL A 34 17.41 -28.91 6.22
C VAL A 34 16.68 -30.12 5.63
N ILE A 35 15.38 -29.97 5.43
CA ILE A 35 14.55 -30.94 4.68
C ILE A 35 13.97 -30.27 3.43
N GLU A 36 13.73 -31.07 2.40
CA GLU A 36 13.01 -30.63 1.20
C GLU A 36 11.59 -31.20 1.25
N LYS A 37 10.60 -30.34 0.97
CA LYS A 37 9.19 -30.71 0.86
C LYS A 37 8.60 -30.09 -0.39
N GLN A 38 7.66 -30.81 -1.01
CA GLN A 38 6.86 -30.26 -2.09
C GLN A 38 5.68 -29.48 -1.50
N ASP A 39 5.49 -28.25 -1.95
CA ASP A 39 4.34 -27.42 -1.59
C ASP A 39 3.05 -28.03 -2.17
N ILE A 40 2.04 -28.21 -1.33
CA ILE A 40 0.81 -28.95 -1.70
C ILE A 40 -0.07 -28.19 -2.71
N HIS A 41 0.15 -26.89 -2.89
CA HIS A 41 -0.69 -26.05 -3.73
C HIS A 41 -0.01 -25.70 -5.06
N THR A 42 1.30 -25.49 -5.03
CA THR A 42 2.11 -25.07 -6.18
C THR A 42 2.95 -26.20 -6.77
N PHE A 43 3.15 -27.29 -6.02
CA PHE A 43 4.06 -28.39 -6.36
C PHE A 43 5.54 -27.98 -6.48
N GLU A 44 5.88 -26.77 -6.05
CA GLU A 44 7.25 -26.27 -5.96
C GLU A 44 7.99 -27.02 -4.85
N LYS A 45 9.27 -27.34 -5.09
CA LYS A 45 10.16 -27.83 -4.04
C LYS A 45 10.57 -26.66 -3.16
N SER A 46 10.39 -26.80 -1.86
CA SER A 46 10.75 -25.81 -0.85
C SER A 46 11.66 -26.44 0.20
N GLN A 47 12.66 -25.68 0.63
CA GLN A 47 13.55 -26.09 1.70
C GLN A 47 13.05 -25.56 3.03
N TYR A 48 13.26 -26.35 4.08
CA TYR A 48 12.84 -26.04 5.44
C TYR A 48 13.98 -26.30 6.41
N GLU A 49 14.32 -25.31 7.22
CA GLU A 49 15.34 -25.41 8.27
C GLU A 49 14.71 -25.82 9.60
N LYS A 50 15.36 -26.72 10.34
CA LYS A 50 14.92 -27.09 11.68
C LYS A 50 15.02 -25.91 12.64
N VAL A 51 13.98 -25.70 13.45
CA VAL A 51 13.88 -24.61 14.43
C VAL A 51 13.22 -25.09 15.73
N ASP A 52 13.64 -24.53 16.86
CA ASP A 52 13.07 -24.85 18.18
C ASP A 52 12.11 -23.76 18.69
N PHE A 53 12.21 -22.54 18.13
CA PHE A 53 11.46 -21.36 18.57
C PHE A 53 10.65 -20.75 17.43
N PHE A 54 9.52 -20.14 17.78
CA PHE A 54 8.73 -19.32 16.88
C PHE A 54 9.36 -17.93 16.70
N ALA A 55 8.79 -17.12 15.79
CA ALA A 55 9.33 -15.80 15.46
C ALA A 55 9.35 -14.81 16.64
N ASP A 56 8.51 -15.03 17.65
CA ASP A 56 8.47 -14.24 18.89
C ASP A 56 9.38 -14.81 20.01
N ALA A 57 10.31 -15.71 19.65
CA ALA A 57 11.22 -16.41 20.54
C ALA A 57 10.55 -17.37 21.57
N SER A 58 9.24 -17.56 21.51
CA SER A 58 8.57 -18.56 22.33
C SER A 58 8.78 -19.98 21.77
N PRO A 59 8.72 -21.04 22.60
CA PRO A 59 8.88 -22.41 22.12
C PRO A 59 7.88 -22.75 21.01
N LEU A 60 8.35 -23.43 19.97
CA LEU A 60 7.50 -23.86 18.87
C LEU A 60 6.65 -25.07 19.29
N THR A 61 5.38 -25.06 18.89
CA THR A 61 4.43 -26.15 19.16
C THR A 61 3.70 -26.52 17.88
N LYS A 62 3.01 -27.68 17.85
CA LYS A 62 2.26 -28.12 16.65
C LYS A 62 1.17 -27.12 16.27
N GLU A 63 0.55 -26.47 17.25
CA GLU A 63 -0.51 -25.47 17.06
C GLU A 63 0.01 -24.19 16.39
N LYS A 64 1.31 -23.90 16.49
CA LYS A 64 1.95 -22.76 15.83
C LYS A 64 2.32 -23.05 14.37
N CYS A 65 2.33 -24.31 13.95
CA CYS A 65 2.62 -24.71 12.59
C CYS A 65 1.41 -24.43 11.68
N ASP A 66 1.57 -23.56 10.69
CA ASP A 66 0.52 -23.21 9.73
C ASP A 66 0.43 -24.17 8.54
N GLY A 67 1.39 -25.09 8.41
CA GLY A 67 1.49 -26.06 7.32
C GLY A 67 2.17 -25.53 6.07
N VAL A 68 2.51 -24.23 6.02
CA VAL A 68 3.13 -23.57 4.88
C VAL A 68 4.50 -23.01 5.24
N ILE A 69 4.56 -22.07 6.19
CA ILE A 69 5.80 -21.44 6.66
C ILE A 69 6.41 -22.26 7.79
N TYR A 70 5.64 -22.60 8.81
CA TYR A 70 6.06 -23.50 9.88
C TYR A 70 5.36 -24.85 9.73
N ILE A 71 6.15 -25.92 9.76
CA ILE A 71 5.67 -27.30 9.64
C ILE A 71 6.23 -28.17 10.76
N SER A 72 5.54 -29.27 11.06
CA SER A 72 6.01 -30.31 11.99
C SER A 72 6.22 -31.63 11.25
N GLU A 73 7.33 -32.31 11.51
CA GLU A 73 7.61 -33.65 11.01
C GLU A 73 8.02 -34.54 12.21
N GLY A 74 7.10 -35.42 12.61
CA GLY A 74 7.22 -36.17 13.86
C GLY A 74 7.23 -35.25 15.08
N GLU A 75 8.34 -35.24 15.80
CA GLU A 75 8.59 -34.37 16.96
C GLU A 75 9.42 -33.13 16.63
N ASN A 76 9.90 -33.01 15.40
CA ASN A 76 10.74 -31.90 14.97
C ASN A 76 9.89 -30.82 14.26
N PHE A 77 10.31 -29.57 14.39
CA PHE A 77 9.68 -28.44 13.73
C PHE A 77 10.63 -27.77 12.76
N TYR A 78 10.06 -27.22 11.69
CA TYR A 78 10.82 -26.60 10.63
C TYR A 78 10.17 -25.33 10.13
N LYS A 79 10.99 -24.37 9.69
CA LYS A 79 10.59 -23.12 9.06
C LYS A 79 11.00 -23.13 7.60
N ARG A 80 10.11 -22.70 6.70
CA ARG A 80 10.39 -22.54 5.28
C ARG A 80 11.50 -21.52 5.10
N ILE A 81 12.53 -21.91 4.35
CA ILE A 81 13.57 -20.99 3.88
C ILE A 81 12.96 -20.17 2.75
N LEU A 82 12.78 -18.88 2.98
CA LEU A 82 12.19 -17.98 2.00
C LEU A 82 13.19 -17.65 0.89
N PRO A 83 12.73 -17.43 -0.35
CA PRO A 83 13.56 -16.91 -1.42
C PRO A 83 14.19 -15.56 -1.06
N ILE A 84 15.24 -15.17 -1.81
CA ILE A 84 15.88 -13.86 -1.70
C ILE A 84 14.79 -12.76 -1.76
N GLN A 85 14.88 -11.77 -0.88
CA GLN A 85 13.90 -10.69 -0.62
C GLN A 85 12.73 -11.05 0.32
N GLY A 86 12.63 -12.29 0.82
CA GLY A 86 11.68 -12.63 1.89
C GLY A 86 10.20 -12.54 1.47
N MET A 87 9.92 -12.55 0.16
CA MET A 87 8.56 -12.51 -0.37
C MET A 87 7.86 -13.85 -0.15
N VAL A 88 6.60 -13.78 0.30
CA VAL A 88 5.78 -14.96 0.55
C VAL A 88 4.71 -15.06 -0.53
N ASN A 89 4.68 -16.19 -1.24
CA ASN A 89 3.77 -16.41 -2.36
C ASN A 89 2.37 -16.79 -1.86
N VAL A 90 1.34 -16.03 -2.25
CA VAL A 90 -0.05 -16.29 -1.88
C VAL A 90 -0.56 -17.68 -2.32
N LYS A 91 0.00 -18.24 -3.40
CA LYS A 91 -0.39 -19.58 -3.89
C LYS A 91 0.02 -20.68 -2.92
N TRP A 92 1.03 -20.48 -2.08
CA TRP A 92 1.39 -21.42 -1.00
C TRP A 92 0.30 -21.52 0.07
N PHE A 93 -0.69 -20.62 0.08
CA PHE A 93 -1.85 -20.66 0.99
C PHE A 93 -3.14 -21.12 0.30
N GLY A 94 -3.03 -21.58 -0.95
CA GLY A 94 -4.15 -22.20 -1.69
C GLY A 94 -4.77 -21.32 -2.77
N ALA A 95 -4.35 -20.06 -2.91
CA ALA A 95 -4.84 -19.19 -3.97
C ALA A 95 -4.49 -19.79 -5.35
N LYS A 96 -5.45 -19.73 -6.28
CA LYS A 96 -5.32 -20.31 -7.62
C LYS A 96 -4.97 -19.26 -8.65
N GLY A 97 -5.56 -18.08 -8.59
CA GLY A 97 -5.37 -17.05 -9.61
C GLY A 97 -5.83 -17.52 -11.01
N ASN A 98 -6.88 -18.36 -11.05
CA ASN A 98 -7.36 -19.04 -12.26
C ASN A 98 -8.63 -18.41 -12.85
N GLY A 99 -8.93 -17.16 -12.50
CA GLY A 99 -10.06 -16.41 -13.06
C GLY A 99 -9.97 -16.33 -14.59
N ASP A 100 -11.08 -16.59 -15.27
CA ASP A 100 -11.20 -16.52 -16.72
C ASP A 100 -11.57 -15.12 -17.22
N LYS A 101 -11.67 -14.96 -18.53
CA LYS A 101 -12.05 -13.69 -19.18
C LYS A 101 -13.47 -13.21 -18.84
N ASN A 102 -14.33 -14.09 -18.30
CA ASN A 102 -15.70 -13.80 -17.91
C ASN A 102 -15.83 -13.64 -16.38
N ASP A 103 -14.70 -13.40 -15.70
CA ASP A 103 -14.63 -13.21 -14.25
C ASP A 103 -15.07 -14.43 -13.42
N LYS A 104 -15.01 -15.64 -14.00
CA LYS A 104 -15.30 -16.90 -13.31
C LYS A 104 -14.01 -17.60 -12.90
N GLY A 105 -13.96 -18.14 -11.68
CA GLY A 105 -12.78 -18.85 -11.17
C GLY A 105 -12.95 -19.26 -9.72
N THR A 106 -11.89 -19.81 -9.15
CA THR A 106 -11.82 -20.12 -7.73
C THR A 106 -11.86 -18.82 -6.92
N ASP A 107 -12.64 -18.81 -5.84
CA ASP A 107 -12.63 -17.71 -4.89
C ASP A 107 -11.37 -17.81 -4.01
N ASP A 108 -10.45 -16.88 -4.20
CA ASP A 108 -9.14 -16.85 -3.56
C ASP A 108 -9.14 -16.08 -2.23
N THR A 109 -10.29 -15.56 -1.79
CA THR A 109 -10.45 -14.71 -0.59
C THR A 109 -9.83 -15.34 0.65
N GLU A 110 -10.18 -16.59 0.95
CA GLU A 110 -9.73 -17.26 2.17
C GLU A 110 -8.23 -17.58 2.13
N ALA A 111 -7.67 -17.88 0.96
CA ALA A 111 -6.23 -18.07 0.83
C ALA A 111 -5.45 -16.77 1.07
N VAL A 112 -5.96 -15.64 0.56
CA VAL A 112 -5.37 -14.31 0.80
C VAL A 112 -5.43 -13.96 2.29
N LYS A 113 -6.60 -14.12 2.93
CA LYS A 113 -6.76 -13.85 4.36
C LYS A 113 -5.87 -14.74 5.22
N LYS A 114 -5.80 -16.05 4.92
CA LYS A 114 -4.93 -16.99 5.63
C LYS A 114 -3.46 -16.60 5.53
N ALA A 115 -3.00 -16.20 4.34
CA ALA A 115 -1.65 -15.71 4.16
C ALA A 115 -1.36 -14.49 5.05
N ILE A 116 -2.25 -13.49 5.05
CA ILE A 116 -2.13 -12.29 5.88
C ILE A 116 -2.14 -12.64 7.37
N GLU A 117 -3.02 -13.53 7.81
CA GLU A 117 -3.11 -13.97 9.22
C GLU A 117 -1.80 -14.62 9.69
N VAL A 118 -1.30 -15.60 8.93
CA VAL A 118 -0.06 -16.32 9.24
C VAL A 118 1.12 -15.34 9.30
N LEU A 119 1.25 -14.47 8.30
CA LEU A 119 2.34 -13.50 8.26
C LEU A 119 2.23 -12.44 9.34
N SER A 120 1.02 -12.00 9.70
CA SER A 120 0.82 -11.06 10.81
C SER A 120 1.22 -11.66 12.17
N ARG A 121 1.11 -12.98 12.35
CA ARG A 121 1.63 -13.69 13.52
C ARG A 121 3.15 -13.78 13.54
N ILE A 122 3.77 -14.02 12.39
CA ILE A 122 5.22 -14.19 12.25
C ILE A 122 5.93 -12.85 12.37
N TYR A 123 5.42 -11.84 11.68
CA TYR A 123 5.96 -10.47 11.64
C TYR A 123 5.17 -9.55 12.56
N LYS A 124 4.80 -10.06 13.74
CA LYS A 124 3.95 -9.37 14.70
C LYS A 124 4.55 -8.02 15.06
N GLY A 125 3.76 -6.98 14.79
CA GLY A 125 4.21 -5.61 15.02
C GLY A 125 4.38 -5.31 16.51
N TYR A 126 5.37 -4.47 16.84
CA TYR A 126 5.48 -3.86 18.16
C TYR A 126 5.78 -2.36 18.05
N PRO A 127 5.23 -1.55 18.98
CA PRO A 127 5.47 -0.11 18.97
C PRO A 127 6.93 0.20 19.28
N LEU A 128 7.47 1.18 18.56
CA LEU A 128 8.77 1.80 18.79
C LEU A 128 8.56 3.18 19.44
N SER A 129 9.65 3.73 19.99
CA SER A 129 9.65 5.13 20.42
C SER A 129 9.35 6.07 19.25
N GLY A 130 8.68 7.18 19.53
CA GLY A 130 8.29 8.17 18.51
C GLY A 130 7.08 7.78 17.66
N GLY A 131 6.28 6.80 18.08
CA GLY A 131 5.02 6.44 17.42
C GLY A 131 5.15 5.54 16.19
N ASN A 132 6.35 5.06 15.88
CA ASN A 132 6.56 4.10 14.80
C ASN A 132 6.17 2.67 15.24
N VAL A 133 5.96 1.78 14.27
CA VAL A 133 5.74 0.35 14.53
C VAL A 133 6.80 -0.45 13.76
N TYR A 134 7.52 -1.32 14.46
CA TYR A 134 8.33 -2.35 13.80
C TYR A 134 7.39 -3.46 13.36
N ALA A 135 7.15 -3.58 12.06
CA ALA A 135 6.32 -4.62 11.44
C ALA A 135 6.64 -4.71 9.95
N GLY A 136 6.08 -5.72 9.29
CA GLY A 136 5.95 -5.73 7.84
C GLY A 136 6.40 -7.03 7.18
N PHE A 137 5.81 -7.28 6.03
CA PHE A 137 6.08 -8.43 5.19
C PHE A 137 5.58 -8.15 3.77
N THR A 138 6.11 -8.87 2.79
CA THR A 138 5.62 -8.81 1.41
C THR A 138 4.81 -10.05 1.08
N LEU A 139 3.52 -9.86 0.80
CA LEU A 139 2.67 -10.89 0.21
C LEU A 139 2.67 -10.72 -1.30
N TYR A 140 3.27 -11.70 -1.97
CA TYR A 140 3.48 -11.70 -3.41
C TYR A 140 2.38 -12.47 -4.13
N PHE A 141 1.86 -11.88 -5.20
CA PHE A 141 0.85 -12.41 -6.10
C PHE A 141 1.48 -12.70 -7.47
N PRO A 142 1.84 -13.98 -7.74
CA PRO A 142 2.30 -14.38 -9.07
C PRO A 142 1.29 -14.04 -10.16
N ALA A 143 1.70 -14.16 -11.42
CA ALA A 143 0.79 -14.04 -12.56
C ALA A 143 -0.48 -14.93 -12.37
N GLY A 144 -1.63 -14.32 -12.65
CA GLY A 144 -2.94 -14.92 -12.45
C GLY A 144 -4.03 -13.86 -12.26
N LYS A 145 -5.27 -14.32 -12.37
CA LYS A 145 -6.47 -13.55 -12.06
C LYS A 145 -7.14 -14.11 -10.81
N TYR A 146 -7.02 -13.40 -9.71
CA TYR A 146 -7.49 -13.80 -8.39
C TYR A 146 -8.89 -13.26 -8.16
N ILE A 147 -9.87 -14.14 -7.98
CA ILE A 147 -11.26 -13.74 -7.71
C ILE A 147 -11.44 -13.58 -6.21
N VAL A 148 -11.86 -12.42 -5.76
CA VAL A 148 -12.06 -12.11 -4.33
C VAL A 148 -13.51 -11.67 -4.11
N SER A 149 -14.15 -12.20 -3.08
CA SER A 149 -15.54 -11.92 -2.74
C SER A 149 -15.71 -11.00 -1.53
N GLU A 150 -14.65 -10.69 -0.80
CA GLU A 150 -14.70 -9.85 0.40
C GLU A 150 -13.58 -8.80 0.43
N THR A 151 -13.79 -7.73 1.20
CA THR A 151 -12.74 -6.74 1.47
C THR A 151 -11.65 -7.37 2.32
N ILE A 152 -10.40 -7.20 1.90
CA ILE A 152 -9.20 -7.68 2.58
C ILE A 152 -8.62 -6.55 3.43
N LYS A 153 -8.44 -6.82 4.72
CA LYS A 153 -7.82 -5.89 5.67
C LYS A 153 -6.29 -6.01 5.62
N LEU A 154 -5.61 -4.88 5.50
CA LEU A 154 -4.17 -4.76 5.35
C LEU A 154 -3.53 -4.34 6.69
N PRO A 155 -2.70 -5.18 7.32
CA PRO A 155 -2.04 -4.86 8.60
C PRO A 155 -0.86 -3.90 8.41
N ASN A 156 -0.29 -3.43 9.53
CA ASN A 156 0.86 -2.52 9.54
C ASN A 156 2.05 -3.07 8.73
N GLY A 157 2.64 -2.23 7.89
CA GLY A 157 3.88 -2.55 7.16
C GLY A 157 3.72 -3.59 6.05
N ILE A 158 2.49 -4.01 5.71
CA ILE A 158 2.29 -4.96 4.62
C ILE A 158 2.61 -4.34 3.26
N THR A 159 3.29 -5.10 2.42
CA THR A 159 3.39 -4.85 0.98
C THR A 159 2.61 -5.93 0.23
N LEU A 160 1.56 -5.54 -0.48
CA LEU A 160 0.92 -6.37 -1.50
C LEU A 160 1.60 -6.11 -2.83
N ARG A 161 2.26 -7.12 -3.39
CA ARG A 161 3.04 -6.98 -4.63
C ARG A 161 2.59 -8.00 -5.67
N GLY A 162 2.17 -7.53 -6.82
CA GLY A 162 1.94 -8.38 -7.99
C GLY A 162 3.21 -8.63 -8.78
N GLU A 163 3.16 -9.61 -9.68
CA GLU A 163 4.21 -9.82 -10.68
C GLU A 163 4.31 -8.61 -11.61
N SER A 164 3.17 -8.14 -12.12
CA SER A 164 3.06 -6.90 -12.88
C SER A 164 1.60 -6.46 -13.01
N VAL A 165 1.39 -5.19 -13.37
CA VAL A 165 0.05 -4.67 -13.72
C VAL A 165 -0.60 -5.37 -14.91
N VAL A 166 0.14 -6.14 -15.71
CA VAL A 166 -0.41 -6.82 -16.90
C VAL A 166 -0.75 -8.28 -16.60
N SER A 167 0.01 -8.92 -15.71
CA SER A 167 -0.08 -10.36 -15.45
C SER A 167 -0.77 -10.71 -14.13
N THR A 168 -0.88 -9.76 -13.19
CA THR A 168 -1.54 -9.96 -11.89
C THR A 168 -2.80 -9.11 -11.80
N ILE A 169 -3.95 -9.78 -11.81
CA ILE A 169 -5.26 -9.13 -11.72
C ILE A 169 -5.96 -9.62 -10.44
N ILE A 170 -6.47 -8.72 -9.63
CA ILE A 170 -7.35 -9.04 -8.50
C ILE A 170 -8.74 -8.49 -8.84
N HIS A 171 -9.70 -9.39 -8.95
CA HIS A 171 -11.05 -9.09 -9.38
C HIS A 171 -12.04 -9.26 -8.23
N ALA A 172 -12.81 -8.21 -7.93
CA ALA A 172 -13.89 -8.32 -6.96
C ALA A 172 -15.13 -8.95 -7.63
N LYS A 173 -15.68 -10.04 -7.06
CA LYS A 173 -16.92 -10.67 -7.57
C LYS A 173 -18.09 -9.71 -7.72
N THR A 174 -18.12 -8.68 -6.87
CA THR A 174 -19.09 -7.59 -6.90
C THR A 174 -18.35 -6.28 -6.62
N PRO A 175 -18.79 -5.15 -7.21
CA PRO A 175 -18.18 -3.84 -6.98
C PRO A 175 -17.97 -3.55 -5.49
N LYS A 176 -16.72 -3.42 -5.02
CA LYS A 176 -16.41 -3.09 -3.61
C LYS A 176 -14.99 -2.59 -3.40
N ILE A 177 -14.71 -2.04 -2.22
CA ILE A 177 -13.33 -1.86 -1.78
C ILE A 177 -12.70 -3.24 -1.59
N LEU A 178 -11.64 -3.53 -2.36
CA LEU A 178 -10.89 -4.79 -2.25
C LEU A 178 -9.91 -4.75 -1.09
N PHE A 179 -9.26 -3.60 -0.90
CA PHE A 179 -8.22 -3.44 0.10
C PHE A 179 -8.52 -2.27 1.02
N THR A 180 -8.46 -2.50 2.32
CA THR A 180 -8.56 -1.46 3.32
C THR A 180 -7.53 -1.62 4.41
N ASN A 181 -6.97 -0.53 4.93
CA ASN A 181 -6.14 -0.57 6.13
C ASN A 181 -6.96 -0.42 7.42
N ILE A 182 -8.28 -0.24 7.32
CA ILE A 182 -9.17 -0.08 8.48
C ILE A 182 -9.33 -1.42 9.20
N GLN A 183 -8.83 -1.50 10.42
CA GLN A 183 -8.88 -2.70 11.26
C GLN A 183 -10.17 -2.77 12.08
N GLY A 184 -10.71 -1.62 12.47
CA GLY A 184 -11.96 -1.52 13.22
C GLY A 184 -12.24 -0.10 13.68
N PHE A 185 -13.04 0.03 14.74
CA PHE A 185 -13.39 1.30 15.34
C PHE A 185 -12.94 1.33 16.80
N GLY A 186 -12.49 2.51 17.26
CA GLY A 186 -12.22 2.82 18.65
C GLY A 186 -13.51 2.77 19.49
N LYS A 187 -13.35 2.90 20.81
CA LYS A 187 -14.44 2.69 21.79
C LYS A 187 -15.66 3.61 21.58
N ASN A 188 -15.48 4.77 20.96
CA ASN A 188 -16.54 5.73 20.67
C ASN A 188 -17.26 5.47 19.33
N GLY A 189 -16.85 4.46 18.57
CA GLY A 189 -17.44 4.11 17.26
C GLY A 189 -17.15 5.10 16.13
N ILE A 190 -16.40 6.17 16.40
CA ILE A 190 -16.10 7.26 15.44
C ILE A 190 -14.64 7.17 14.99
N GLU A 191 -13.73 6.97 15.93
CA GLU A 191 -12.31 6.82 15.62
C GLU A 191 -12.11 5.50 14.90
N GLN A 192 -11.51 5.52 13.71
CA GLN A 192 -11.14 4.27 13.04
C GLN A 192 -9.74 3.88 13.47
N ILE A 193 -9.55 2.62 13.78
CA ILE A 193 -8.24 2.04 14.02
C ILE A 193 -7.75 1.58 12.65
N ALA A 194 -6.73 2.25 12.13
CA ALA A 194 -6.16 1.94 10.83
C ALA A 194 -4.70 1.51 10.93
N SER A 195 -4.27 0.74 9.95
CA SER A 195 -2.88 0.31 9.82
C SER A 195 -2.05 1.29 9.01
N GLU A 196 -0.78 1.43 9.35
CA GLU A 196 0.15 2.38 8.73
C GLU A 196 1.20 1.66 7.88
N ASN A 197 1.90 2.43 7.03
CA ASN A 197 2.97 1.95 6.15
C ASN A 197 2.51 0.81 5.22
N VAL A 198 1.30 0.93 4.68
CA VAL A 198 0.71 -0.06 3.77
C VAL A 198 1.17 0.25 2.34
N THR A 199 1.66 -0.76 1.63
CA THR A 199 2.05 -0.67 0.22
C THR A 199 1.20 -1.58 -0.66
N VAL A 200 0.68 -1.05 -1.77
CA VAL A 200 0.06 -1.84 -2.85
C VAL A 200 0.76 -1.49 -4.15
N GLU A 201 1.35 -2.50 -4.80
CA GLU A 201 2.14 -2.27 -6.01
C GLU A 201 2.05 -3.38 -7.05
N HIS A 202 2.27 -3.00 -8.32
CA HIS A 202 2.40 -3.92 -9.45
C HIS A 202 1.17 -4.81 -9.71
N ILE A 203 -0.04 -4.30 -9.46
CA ILE A 203 -1.30 -5.07 -9.56
C ILE A 203 -2.34 -4.29 -10.37
N THR A 204 -3.16 -5.01 -11.14
CA THR A 204 -4.43 -4.49 -11.65
C THR A 204 -5.60 -4.93 -10.77
N LEU A 205 -6.43 -3.99 -10.34
CA LEU A 205 -7.70 -4.23 -9.68
C LEU A 205 -8.85 -4.05 -10.67
N THR A 206 -9.83 -4.95 -10.62
CA THR A 206 -11.03 -4.86 -11.47
C THR A 206 -12.28 -5.02 -10.61
N GLN A 207 -13.30 -4.19 -10.86
CA GLN A 207 -14.50 -4.10 -10.02
C GLN A 207 -14.20 -3.82 -8.54
N GLY A 208 -12.99 -3.34 -8.21
CA GLY A 208 -12.66 -3.03 -6.84
C GLY A 208 -11.62 -1.95 -6.65
N GLY A 209 -11.73 -1.26 -5.52
CA GLY A 209 -10.92 -0.11 -5.15
C GLY A 209 -10.06 -0.32 -3.91
N ILE A 210 -9.35 0.74 -3.51
CA ILE A 210 -8.50 0.79 -2.32
C ILE A 210 -9.03 1.87 -1.39
N GLU A 211 -9.09 1.60 -0.09
CA GLU A 211 -9.41 2.58 0.94
C GLU A 211 -8.30 2.64 1.99
N LEU A 212 -7.67 3.80 2.14
CA LEU A 212 -6.67 4.03 3.17
C LEU A 212 -7.10 5.19 4.07
N GLN A 213 -7.27 4.91 5.35
CA GLN A 213 -7.55 5.89 6.39
C GLN A 213 -6.34 6.04 7.31
N GLN A 214 -6.02 7.26 7.74
CA GLN A 214 -4.78 7.55 8.46
C GLN A 214 -3.59 6.94 7.72
N ALA A 215 -3.51 7.21 6.42
CA ALA A 215 -2.61 6.56 5.47
C ALA A 215 -1.14 6.99 5.65
N THR A 216 -0.63 6.90 6.88
CA THR A 216 0.70 7.34 7.29
C THR A 216 1.76 6.51 6.57
N GLY A 217 2.69 7.18 5.87
CA GLY A 217 3.85 6.53 5.23
C GLY A 217 3.49 5.47 4.18
N SER A 218 2.27 5.48 3.68
CA SER A 218 1.76 4.45 2.76
C SER A 218 2.11 4.76 1.30
N LEU A 219 2.07 3.73 0.45
CA LEU A 219 2.44 3.83 -0.97
C LEU A 219 1.47 3.04 -1.85
N ILE A 220 0.95 3.68 -2.90
CA ILE A 220 0.27 2.99 -4.00
C ILE A 220 1.07 3.26 -5.27
N LYS A 221 1.66 2.22 -5.87
CA LYS A 221 2.64 2.39 -6.95
C LYS A 221 2.47 1.40 -8.07
N ASP A 222 2.48 1.87 -9.32
CA ASP A 222 2.34 1.00 -10.50
C ASP A 222 1.09 0.11 -10.35
N VAL A 223 -0.07 0.76 -10.19
CA VAL A 223 -1.37 0.10 -10.00
C VAL A 223 -2.35 0.55 -11.07
N ARG A 224 -3.19 -0.37 -11.54
CA ARG A 224 -4.33 -0.03 -12.39
C ARG A 224 -5.62 -0.38 -11.69
N ILE A 225 -6.63 0.47 -11.77
CA ILE A 225 -7.98 0.22 -11.24
C ILE A 225 -8.97 0.41 -12.37
N MET A 226 -9.70 -0.64 -12.71
CA MET A 226 -10.51 -0.67 -13.93
C MET A 226 -11.95 -1.11 -13.63
N ASN A 227 -12.89 -0.57 -14.41
CA ASN A 227 -14.28 -1.03 -14.48
C ASN A 227 -14.96 -1.06 -13.11
N LEU A 228 -15.05 0.08 -12.45
CA LEU A 228 -15.79 0.25 -11.20
C LEU A 228 -17.21 0.72 -11.50
N SER A 229 -18.12 -0.24 -11.66
CA SER A 229 -19.51 0.04 -12.02
C SER A 229 -20.47 -0.81 -11.20
N GLY A 230 -21.28 -0.18 -10.34
CA GLY A 230 -22.38 -0.85 -9.65
C GLY A 230 -22.49 -0.52 -8.16
N LYS A 231 -23.20 -1.36 -7.40
CA LYS A 231 -23.49 -1.14 -5.97
C LYS A 231 -22.38 -1.73 -5.10
N GLY A 232 -21.85 -0.94 -4.16
CA GLY A 232 -20.88 -1.35 -3.14
C GLY A 232 -19.71 -0.38 -3.02
N THR A 233 -18.98 -0.14 -4.10
CA THR A 233 -18.17 1.07 -4.28
C THR A 233 -18.24 1.52 -5.74
N ASP A 234 -18.24 2.82 -5.93
CA ASP A 234 -18.06 3.49 -7.22
C ASP A 234 -16.83 4.40 -7.20
N THR A 235 -15.91 4.14 -6.27
CA THR A 235 -14.69 4.92 -6.10
C THR A 235 -13.44 4.07 -6.21
N GLY A 236 -12.46 4.54 -6.99
CA GLY A 236 -11.19 3.84 -7.25
C GLY A 236 -10.28 3.81 -6.04
N ILE A 237 -9.85 4.98 -5.59
CA ILE A 237 -9.04 5.14 -4.38
C ILE A 237 -9.72 6.11 -3.44
N ILE A 238 -9.87 5.69 -2.19
CA ILE A 238 -10.36 6.54 -1.09
C ILE A 238 -9.19 6.77 -0.13
N ILE A 239 -8.92 8.03 0.18
CA ILE A 239 -7.85 8.46 1.08
C ILE A 239 -8.48 9.32 2.18
N ARG A 240 -8.18 9.00 3.44
CA ARG A 240 -8.58 9.83 4.58
C ARG A 240 -7.42 10.09 5.53
N LEU A 241 -7.32 11.31 6.03
CA LEU A 241 -6.37 11.67 7.11
C LEU A 241 -4.92 11.28 6.80
N SER A 242 -4.50 11.43 5.55
CA SER A 242 -3.19 10.96 5.10
C SER A 242 -2.05 11.83 5.60
N VAL A 243 -0.90 11.22 5.91
CA VAL A 243 0.36 11.91 6.22
C VAL A 243 1.47 11.18 5.49
N ASN A 244 2.26 11.88 4.67
CA ASN A 244 3.37 11.28 3.90
C ASN A 244 2.91 10.09 3.02
N LEU A 245 1.73 10.21 2.39
CA LEU A 245 1.22 9.24 1.42
C LEU A 245 1.77 9.55 0.02
N LYS A 246 2.13 8.51 -0.72
CA LYS A 246 2.51 8.61 -2.14
C LYS A 246 1.62 7.73 -3.02
N ILE A 247 1.15 8.30 -4.12
CA ILE A 247 0.44 7.60 -5.19
C ILE A 247 1.18 7.88 -6.50
N GLU A 248 1.80 6.85 -7.07
CA GLU A 248 2.76 7.00 -8.17
C GLU A 248 2.45 6.03 -9.32
N ASN A 249 2.40 6.55 -10.55
CA ASN A 249 2.15 5.74 -11.75
C ASN A 249 0.87 4.89 -11.63
N VAL A 250 -0.25 5.54 -11.29
CA VAL A 250 -1.54 4.88 -11.10
C VAL A 250 -2.49 5.25 -12.22
N LYS A 251 -3.11 4.24 -12.83
CA LYS A 251 -4.20 4.43 -13.79
C LYS A 251 -5.53 4.04 -13.17
N ILE A 252 -6.52 4.92 -13.26
CA ILE A 252 -7.91 4.62 -12.90
C ILE A 252 -8.78 4.86 -14.13
N PHE A 253 -9.52 3.85 -14.55
CA PHE A 253 -10.30 3.91 -15.79
C PHE A 253 -11.69 3.32 -15.61
N GLY A 254 -12.71 4.14 -15.88
CA GLY A 254 -14.10 3.70 -15.90
C GLY A 254 -14.65 3.49 -14.50
N SER A 255 -14.93 4.59 -13.79
CA SER A 255 -15.58 4.59 -12.47
C SER A 255 -16.92 5.32 -12.55
N SER A 256 -18.02 4.73 -12.08
CA SER A 256 -19.32 5.42 -12.10
C SER A 256 -19.42 6.60 -11.11
N GLY A 257 -18.51 6.64 -10.14
CA GLY A 257 -18.39 7.72 -9.15
C GLY A 257 -17.06 8.45 -9.30
N VAL A 258 -16.23 8.40 -8.25
CA VAL A 258 -14.98 9.17 -8.17
C VAL A 258 -13.80 8.27 -8.58
N GLY A 259 -12.83 8.79 -9.32
CA GLY A 259 -11.57 8.08 -9.54
C GLY A 259 -10.75 8.02 -8.25
N ILE A 260 -10.36 9.18 -7.73
CA ILE A 260 -9.68 9.36 -6.44
C ILE A 260 -10.49 10.28 -5.55
N HIS A 261 -10.91 9.80 -4.39
CA HIS A 261 -11.54 10.61 -3.35
C HIS A 261 -10.54 10.83 -2.21
N TYR A 262 -9.97 12.04 -2.16
CA TYR A 262 -9.11 12.49 -1.08
C TYR A 262 -9.90 13.36 -0.12
N GLU A 263 -10.26 12.80 1.03
CA GLU A 263 -11.16 13.41 2.01
C GLU A 263 -10.42 13.66 3.32
N ASP A 264 -10.64 14.82 3.93
CA ASP A 264 -10.39 15.01 5.35
C ASP A 264 -11.63 14.58 6.15
N ALA A 265 -11.42 13.90 7.28
CA ALA A 265 -12.50 13.36 8.11
C ALA A 265 -12.31 13.72 9.59
N ALA A 266 -13.28 13.40 10.46
CA ALA A 266 -13.09 13.56 11.90
C ALA A 266 -11.97 12.61 12.40
N GLY A 267 -10.98 13.13 13.13
CA GLY A 267 -9.80 12.37 13.55
C GLY A 267 -8.74 13.21 14.28
N THR A 268 -7.54 12.65 14.44
CA THR A 268 -6.46 13.16 15.32
C THR A 268 -5.62 14.30 14.74
N GLY A 269 -5.82 14.70 13.48
CA GLY A 269 -5.03 15.74 12.84
C GLY A 269 -5.45 15.96 11.40
N PRO A 270 -4.87 16.96 10.71
CA PRO A 270 -5.18 17.22 9.33
C PRO A 270 -4.48 16.27 8.37
N SER A 271 -5.03 16.13 7.16
CA SER A 271 -4.35 15.48 6.06
C SER A 271 -3.20 16.35 5.52
N THR A 272 -1.98 15.83 5.45
CA THR A 272 -0.80 16.57 4.99
C THR A 272 0.13 15.75 4.10
N THR A 273 1.06 16.44 3.41
CA THR A 273 2.24 15.84 2.77
C THR A 273 1.92 14.68 1.82
N THR A 274 0.77 14.75 1.14
CA THR A 274 0.33 13.74 0.18
C THR A 274 0.78 14.11 -1.22
N THR A 275 1.35 13.15 -1.92
CA THR A 275 1.93 13.33 -3.26
C THR A 275 1.26 12.39 -4.25
N LEU A 276 0.67 12.94 -5.31
CA LEU A 276 0.16 12.21 -6.47
C LEU A 276 1.02 12.55 -7.69
N ASP A 277 1.62 11.53 -8.30
CA ASP A 277 2.58 11.69 -9.40
C ASP A 277 2.30 10.67 -10.50
N ARG A 278 2.30 11.12 -11.76
CA ARG A 278 2.02 10.24 -12.92
C ARG A 278 0.70 9.49 -12.75
N ILE A 279 -0.35 10.16 -12.27
CA ILE A 279 -1.68 9.56 -12.22
C ILE A 279 -2.42 9.81 -13.53
N TRP A 280 -3.15 8.80 -14.00
CA TRP A 280 -4.02 8.90 -15.16
C TRP A 280 -5.42 8.47 -14.75
N VAL A 281 -6.33 9.43 -14.64
CA VAL A 281 -7.72 9.19 -14.24
C VAL A 281 -8.68 9.51 -15.36
N ALA A 282 -9.40 8.51 -15.83
CA ALA A 282 -10.18 8.57 -17.05
C ALA A 282 -11.57 7.96 -16.94
N HIS A 283 -12.54 8.56 -17.65
CA HIS A 283 -13.92 8.08 -17.73
C HIS A 283 -14.59 7.89 -16.36
N CYS A 284 -14.33 8.81 -15.43
CA CYS A 284 -15.01 8.87 -14.14
C CYS A 284 -16.12 9.94 -14.16
N LYS A 285 -17.06 9.88 -13.20
CA LYS A 285 -17.95 11.03 -12.96
C LYS A 285 -17.12 12.22 -12.45
N THR A 286 -16.31 11.99 -11.42
CA THR A 286 -15.28 12.95 -11.00
C THR A 286 -13.93 12.25 -11.06
N GLY A 287 -12.95 12.81 -11.78
CA GLY A 287 -11.61 12.23 -11.86
C GLY A 287 -10.98 12.19 -10.46
N MET A 288 -10.79 13.34 -9.85
CA MET A 288 -10.41 13.42 -8.44
C MET A 288 -11.25 14.43 -7.67
N LEU A 289 -11.72 14.02 -6.49
CA LEU A 289 -12.36 14.88 -5.51
C LEU A 289 -11.39 15.09 -4.33
N VAL A 290 -11.03 16.33 -4.07
CA VAL A 290 -10.27 16.79 -2.90
C VAL A 290 -11.25 17.51 -1.98
N ASP A 291 -11.71 16.82 -0.94
CA ASP A 291 -12.71 17.31 0.00
C ASP A 291 -12.09 17.53 1.38
N GLY A 292 -11.71 18.77 1.70
CA GLY A 292 -11.23 19.15 3.03
C GLY A 292 -12.36 19.29 4.04
N LYS A 293 -13.32 18.35 4.05
CA LYS A 293 -14.68 18.56 4.59
C LYS A 293 -14.68 19.12 6.01
N THR A 294 -15.45 20.19 6.13
CA THR A 294 -15.48 21.13 7.25
C THR A 294 -16.42 20.66 8.37
N GLY A 295 -15.85 19.98 9.36
CA GLY A 295 -16.50 19.65 10.64
C GLY A 295 -15.66 19.98 11.88
N GLY A 296 -14.50 20.64 11.70
CA GLY A 296 -13.54 20.99 12.74
C GLY A 296 -12.46 21.96 12.22
N SER A 297 -11.37 22.16 12.98
CA SER A 297 -10.24 23.04 12.60
C SER A 297 -9.29 22.45 11.54
N HIS A 298 -9.58 21.25 11.02
CA HIS A 298 -8.70 20.51 10.11
C HIS A 298 -9.11 20.71 8.64
N GLY A 299 -8.37 20.10 7.74
CA GLY A 299 -8.47 20.26 6.30
C GLY A 299 -7.33 19.53 5.61
N ILE A 300 -7.26 19.69 4.29
CA ILE A 300 -6.17 19.14 3.48
C ILE A 300 -5.11 20.22 3.30
N PHE A 301 -3.90 19.97 3.79
CA PHE A 301 -2.78 20.91 3.72
C PHE A 301 -1.56 20.34 2.97
N SER A 302 -0.78 21.21 2.34
CA SER A 302 0.59 20.89 1.88
C SER A 302 0.67 19.60 1.05
N SER A 303 -0.19 19.49 0.04
CA SER A 303 -0.30 18.31 -0.83
C SER A 303 -0.17 18.70 -2.30
N LYS A 304 0.13 17.73 -3.17
CA LYS A 304 0.44 18.03 -4.57
C LYS A 304 0.03 16.94 -5.55
N ILE A 305 -0.36 17.38 -6.74
CA ILE A 305 -0.54 16.56 -7.94
C ILE A 305 0.46 17.07 -8.98
N TYR A 306 1.16 16.18 -9.67
CA TYR A 306 2.03 16.57 -10.79
C TYR A 306 2.21 15.48 -11.85
N ASN A 307 2.63 15.87 -13.06
CA ASN A 307 2.83 14.99 -14.22
C ASN A 307 1.61 14.10 -14.53
N SER A 308 0.40 14.63 -14.39
CA SER A 308 -0.82 13.81 -14.31
C SER A 308 -1.83 14.13 -15.40
N ILE A 309 -2.71 13.18 -15.71
CA ILE A 309 -3.72 13.28 -16.76
C ILE A 309 -5.10 13.02 -16.17
N PHE A 310 -6.03 13.94 -16.43
CA PHE A 310 -7.45 13.80 -16.12
C PHE A 310 -8.27 13.94 -17.39
N GLU A 311 -8.77 12.81 -17.92
CA GLU A 311 -9.39 12.79 -19.25
C GLU A 311 -10.81 12.20 -19.28
N TYR A 312 -11.66 12.73 -20.15
CA TYR A 312 -13.00 12.20 -20.41
C TYR A 312 -13.89 12.03 -19.17
N ASN A 313 -13.61 12.74 -18.08
CA ASN A 313 -14.41 12.73 -16.87
C ASN A 313 -15.59 13.73 -17.01
N ASP A 314 -16.63 13.66 -16.17
CA ASP A 314 -17.56 14.81 -16.12
C ASP A 314 -16.88 16.01 -15.48
N ILE A 315 -16.22 15.79 -14.35
CA ILE A 315 -15.37 16.77 -13.67
C ILE A 315 -13.95 16.21 -13.62
N GLY A 316 -12.94 16.93 -14.10
CA GLY A 316 -11.55 16.50 -14.03
C GLY A 316 -11.05 16.45 -12.59
N LEU A 317 -11.00 17.62 -11.94
CA LEU A 317 -10.58 17.78 -10.54
C LEU A 317 -11.56 18.71 -9.79
N GLU A 318 -12.04 18.27 -8.63
CA GLU A 318 -12.95 19.03 -7.78
C GLU A 318 -12.30 19.30 -6.41
N PHE A 319 -12.29 20.57 -6.00
CA PHE A 319 -11.86 21.02 -4.68
C PHE A 319 -13.05 21.52 -3.86
N LYS A 320 -13.17 21.02 -2.63
CA LYS A 320 -14.24 21.38 -1.69
C LYS A 320 -13.71 21.48 -0.27
N GLY A 321 -14.44 22.18 0.60
CA GLY A 321 -14.09 22.27 2.02
C GLY A 321 -12.85 23.13 2.27
N ASN A 322 -12.07 22.82 3.30
CA ASN A 322 -10.85 23.54 3.67
C ASN A 322 -9.62 22.88 3.06
N VAL A 323 -9.13 23.44 1.94
CA VAL A 323 -7.95 22.96 1.22
C VAL A 323 -6.95 24.09 1.13
N GLU A 324 -5.78 23.96 1.74
CA GLU A 324 -4.76 25.00 1.68
C GLU A 324 -3.37 24.48 1.31
N ASN A 325 -2.57 25.32 0.65
CA ASN A 325 -1.23 24.97 0.19
C ASN A 325 -1.22 23.69 -0.67
N PHE A 326 -2.21 23.59 -1.56
CA PHE A 326 -2.29 22.49 -2.52
C PHE A 326 -1.70 22.92 -3.85
N SER A 327 -0.89 22.09 -4.49
CA SER A 327 -0.34 22.39 -5.82
C SER A 327 -0.77 21.40 -6.89
N VAL A 328 -1.08 21.89 -8.08
CA VAL A 328 -1.36 21.09 -9.28
C VAL A 328 -0.43 21.57 -10.37
N ARG A 329 0.45 20.69 -10.84
CA ARG A 329 1.54 21.09 -11.75
C ARG A 329 1.70 20.15 -12.91
N ASP A 330 2.19 20.63 -14.05
CA ASP A 330 2.59 19.79 -15.18
C ASP A 330 1.50 18.76 -15.57
N SER A 331 0.23 19.17 -15.51
CA SER A 331 -0.91 18.26 -15.68
C SER A 331 -1.77 18.61 -16.90
N HIS A 332 -2.31 17.56 -17.52
CA HIS A 332 -3.16 17.66 -18.71
C HIS A 332 -4.61 17.29 -18.38
N PHE A 333 -5.52 18.17 -18.77
CA PHE A 333 -6.96 17.97 -18.62
C PHE A 333 -7.63 17.85 -19.99
N GLU A 334 -7.92 16.62 -20.42
CA GLU A 334 -8.37 16.30 -21.77
C GLU A 334 -9.89 15.99 -21.82
N GLN A 335 -10.64 16.73 -22.62
CA GLN A 335 -12.05 16.46 -22.96
C GLN A 335 -12.98 16.18 -21.76
N ASN A 336 -12.73 16.81 -20.62
CA ASN A 336 -13.65 16.75 -19.49
C ASN A 336 -15.01 17.39 -19.88
N ARG A 337 -16.11 16.72 -19.54
CA ARG A 337 -17.43 16.96 -20.18
C ARG A 337 -18.18 18.14 -19.59
N LYS A 338 -18.05 18.41 -18.28
CA LYS A 338 -18.76 19.48 -17.58
C LYS A 338 -17.81 20.55 -17.04
N ASN A 339 -16.85 20.16 -16.19
CA ASN A 339 -15.84 21.09 -15.65
C ASN A 339 -14.45 20.45 -15.75
N THR A 340 -13.44 21.23 -16.11
CA THR A 340 -12.05 20.78 -16.04
C THR A 340 -11.59 20.79 -14.59
N ILE A 341 -11.66 21.95 -13.94
CA ILE A 341 -11.45 22.11 -12.51
C ILE A 341 -12.65 22.82 -11.90
N LEU A 342 -13.13 22.34 -10.75
CA LEU A 342 -14.22 22.95 -9.99
C LEU A 342 -13.74 23.27 -8.57
N ILE A 343 -13.92 24.51 -8.12
CA ILE A 343 -13.48 24.97 -6.79
C ILE A 343 -14.65 25.52 -6.01
N SER A 344 -14.77 25.09 -4.75
CA SER A 344 -15.74 25.58 -3.76
C SER A 344 -15.16 25.53 -2.34
N GLY A 345 -15.78 26.23 -1.39
CA GLY A 345 -15.28 26.29 0.00
C GLY A 345 -14.05 27.17 0.14
N ARG A 346 -13.15 26.84 1.08
CA ARG A 346 -11.94 27.61 1.36
C ARG A 346 -10.75 26.96 0.67
N ALA A 347 -10.21 27.64 -0.35
CA ALA A 347 -9.18 27.09 -1.22
C ALA A 347 -7.94 28.00 -1.28
N LYS A 348 -6.75 27.48 -0.97
CA LYS A 348 -5.46 28.10 -1.30
C LYS A 348 -4.66 27.16 -2.19
N ILE A 349 -4.76 27.37 -3.50
CA ILE A 349 -4.29 26.41 -4.52
C ILE A 349 -3.34 27.10 -5.49
N PHE A 350 -2.26 26.40 -5.82
CA PHE A 350 -1.24 26.82 -6.77
C PHE A 350 -1.28 25.94 -8.02
N PHE A 351 -1.55 26.55 -9.16
CA PHE A 351 -1.55 25.92 -10.48
C PHE A 351 -0.32 26.40 -11.25
N GLU A 352 0.48 25.47 -11.76
CA GLU A 352 1.67 25.78 -12.56
C GLU A 352 1.82 24.86 -13.77
N ASN A 353 1.99 25.42 -14.96
CA ASN A 353 2.23 24.66 -16.19
C ASN A 353 1.19 23.55 -16.45
N ASN A 354 -0.09 23.84 -16.22
CA ASN A 354 -1.18 22.95 -16.61
C ASN A 354 -1.79 23.41 -17.93
N TRP A 355 -2.36 22.46 -18.66
CA TRP A 355 -3.08 22.72 -19.90
C TRP A 355 -4.37 21.91 -19.97
N THR A 356 -5.38 22.49 -20.60
CA THR A 356 -6.63 21.82 -20.97
C THR A 356 -6.99 22.10 -22.42
N ASP A 357 -7.49 21.09 -23.11
CA ASP A 357 -8.01 21.21 -24.47
C ASP A 357 -9.47 21.72 -24.52
N LYS A 358 -10.19 21.67 -23.39
CA LYS A 358 -11.59 22.05 -23.25
C LYS A 358 -11.92 22.47 -21.82
N GLY A 359 -12.58 23.63 -21.67
CA GLY A 359 -12.99 24.15 -20.36
C GLY A 359 -11.84 24.86 -19.63
N GLY A 360 -11.95 24.97 -18.31
CA GLY A 360 -10.98 25.66 -17.47
C GLY A 360 -11.24 25.49 -15.97
N ILE A 361 -10.85 26.50 -15.20
CA ILE A 361 -11.12 26.58 -13.77
C ILE A 361 -12.45 27.30 -13.53
N THR A 362 -13.41 26.59 -12.94
CA THR A 362 -14.69 27.15 -12.50
C THR A 362 -14.67 27.40 -10.99
N ILE A 363 -14.88 28.64 -10.57
CA ILE A 363 -15.00 29.00 -9.14
C ILE A 363 -16.47 29.20 -8.78
N GLN A 364 -16.96 28.46 -7.78
CA GLN A 364 -18.36 28.51 -7.35
C GLN A 364 -18.63 29.69 -6.41
N SER A 365 -19.88 30.16 -6.38
CA SER A 365 -20.31 31.32 -5.58
C SER A 365 -20.21 31.12 -4.06
N ASN A 366 -20.17 29.88 -3.58
CA ASN A 366 -19.99 29.52 -2.18
C ASN A 366 -18.51 29.40 -1.78
N THR A 367 -17.58 29.88 -2.61
CA THR A 367 -16.15 29.95 -2.26
C THR A 367 -15.89 31.02 -1.20
N ASP A 368 -15.08 30.71 -0.19
CA ASP A 368 -14.70 31.64 0.88
C ASP A 368 -13.90 32.82 0.30
N LYS A 369 -14.21 34.04 0.73
CA LYS A 369 -13.56 35.29 0.26
C LYS A 369 -12.05 35.34 0.53
N ASN A 370 -11.56 34.57 1.49
CA ASN A 370 -10.14 34.45 1.82
C ASN A 370 -9.40 33.39 0.99
N SER A 371 -10.10 32.72 0.08
CA SER A 371 -9.49 31.81 -0.87
C SER A 371 -8.48 32.56 -1.76
N LYS A 372 -7.41 31.87 -2.14
CA LYS A 372 -6.32 32.40 -2.97
C LYS A 372 -5.97 31.39 -4.04
N ILE A 373 -6.13 31.79 -5.30
CA ILE A 373 -5.77 30.95 -6.44
C ILE A 373 -4.58 31.61 -7.13
N PHE A 374 -3.50 30.84 -7.27
CA PHE A 374 -2.26 31.28 -7.91
C PHE A 374 -2.09 30.51 -9.21
N LEU A 375 -1.82 31.23 -10.30
CA LEU A 375 -1.65 30.69 -11.64
C LEU A 375 -0.30 31.16 -12.17
N LYS A 376 0.59 30.22 -12.49
CA LYS A 376 1.93 30.51 -13.01
C LYS A 376 2.20 29.70 -14.27
N GLU A 377 2.49 30.37 -15.38
CA GLU A 377 2.71 29.70 -16.68
C GLU A 377 1.58 28.69 -17.01
N ASP A 378 0.36 29.00 -16.56
CA ASP A 378 -0.78 28.10 -16.64
C ASP A 378 -1.70 28.52 -17.80
N GLY A 379 -1.99 27.58 -18.70
CA GLY A 379 -2.75 27.82 -19.92
C GLY A 379 -4.28 27.71 -19.76
N MET A 380 -4.78 27.48 -18.54
CA MET A 380 -6.21 27.23 -18.33
C MET A 380 -7.00 28.55 -18.18
N PRO A 381 -8.14 28.71 -18.88
CA PRO A 381 -9.02 29.85 -18.66
C PRO A 381 -9.69 29.75 -17.29
N VAL A 382 -10.06 30.89 -16.71
CA VAL A 382 -10.72 30.98 -15.40
C VAL A 382 -12.08 31.66 -15.54
N ASP A 383 -13.14 30.94 -15.19
CA ASP A 383 -14.52 31.41 -15.21
C ASP A 383 -14.96 31.89 -13.80
N ASN A 384 -15.85 32.89 -13.76
CA ASN A 384 -16.40 33.52 -12.54
C ASN A 384 -15.40 34.27 -11.64
N LEU A 385 -14.60 35.15 -12.23
CA LEU A 385 -13.64 36.02 -11.52
C LEU A 385 -14.26 36.88 -10.40
N SER A 386 -15.55 37.19 -10.45
CA SER A 386 -16.23 38.03 -9.44
C SER A 386 -16.45 37.33 -8.08
N SER A 387 -16.19 36.02 -8.00
CA SER A 387 -16.44 35.22 -6.79
C SER A 387 -15.31 35.30 -5.75
N ILE A 388 -14.09 35.69 -6.15
CA ILE A 388 -12.94 35.84 -5.24
C ILE A 388 -12.10 37.07 -5.60
N ASN A 389 -11.65 37.80 -4.58
CA ASN A 389 -10.87 39.04 -4.77
C ASN A 389 -9.37 38.80 -5.03
N ASN A 390 -8.89 37.55 -4.97
CA ASN A 390 -7.47 37.21 -4.84
C ASN A 390 -7.03 36.11 -5.82
N ILE A 391 -7.14 36.39 -7.11
CA ILE A 391 -6.52 35.57 -8.16
C ILE A 391 -5.22 36.24 -8.59
N PHE A 392 -4.11 35.50 -8.51
CA PHE A 392 -2.78 36.02 -8.83
C PHE A 392 -2.25 35.32 -10.07
N TYR A 393 -2.00 36.10 -11.12
CA TYR A 393 -1.38 35.62 -12.36
C TYR A 393 0.10 35.98 -12.38
N GLN A 394 0.95 35.01 -12.66
CA GLN A 394 2.35 35.20 -13.00
C GLN A 394 2.60 34.62 -14.39
N GLN A 395 2.53 35.46 -15.42
CA GLN A 395 2.93 35.13 -16.79
C GLN A 395 4.37 35.61 -17.00
N LYS A 396 5.17 34.85 -17.75
CA LYS A 396 6.48 35.31 -18.23
C LYS A 396 6.32 36.28 -19.39
#